data_AF-A0A951D0G3-F1
#
_entry.id   AF-A0A951D0G3-F1
#
_cell.length_a   1.000
_cell.length_b   1.000
_cell.length_c   1.000
_cell.angle_alpha   90.00
_cell.angle_beta   90.00
_cell.angle_gamma   90.00
#
_symmetry.space_group_name_H-M   'P 1'
#
loop_
_entity.id
_entity.type
_entity.pdbx_description
1 polymer ?
#
loop_
_entity_poly.entity_id
_entity_poly.type
_entity_poly.pdbx_seq_one_letter_code
_entity_poly.pdbx_strand_id
1 'polypeptide(L)'
;MNGVLTGRLSELVGRGGVCVLSGAGLSTDSGIPDYRGPSGALRARLPMTIAEFRASPEARQRYWGRAHIGWRRIVAARLLASSARSRPP
;
A
#
# COMPACT_ATOMS: atom_id res chain seq x y z
N MET A 1 -21.66 19.23 -1.56
CA MET A 1 -21.35 18.45 -0.33
C MET A 1 -19.85 18.24 -0.12
N ASN A 2 -19.04 18.00 -1.16
CA ASN A 2 -17.59 17.75 -1.01
C ASN A 2 -16.76 18.92 -0.44
N GLY A 3 -17.10 20.18 -0.74
CA GLY A 3 -16.32 21.34 -0.27
C GLY A 3 -16.34 21.57 1.24
N VAL A 4 -17.45 21.25 1.92
CA VAL A 4 -17.58 21.41 3.38
C VAL A 4 -16.76 20.35 4.12
N LEU A 5 -16.69 19.13 3.59
CA LEU A 5 -15.89 18.04 4.19
C LEU A 5 -14.39 18.31 4.07
N THR A 6 -13.94 18.78 2.91
CA THR A 6 -12.52 19.15 2.70
C THR A 6 -12.10 20.31 3.60
N GLY A 7 -12.96 21.32 3.77
CA GLY A 7 -12.68 22.46 4.65
C GLY A 7 -12.48 22.04 6.11
N ARG A 8 -13.38 21.18 6.64
CA ARG A 8 -13.26 20.63 8.01
C ARG A 8 -12.01 19.77 8.20
N LEU A 9 -11.65 18.96 7.21
CA LEU A 9 -10.46 18.12 7.29
C LEU A 9 -9.17 18.97 7.32
N SER A 10 -9.07 20.00 6.46
CA SER A 10 -7.94 20.93 6.48
C SER A 10 -7.80 21.65 7.83
N GLU A 11 -8.90 22.06 8.43
CA GLU A 11 -8.88 22.68 9.75
C GLU A 11 -8.38 21.71 10.84
N LEU A 12 -8.88 20.47 10.85
CA LEU A 12 -8.44 19.45 11.81
C LEU A 12 -6.96 19.11 11.66
N VAL A 13 -6.47 18.99 10.41
CA VAL A 13 -5.05 18.75 10.14
C VAL A 13 -4.19 19.95 10.51
N GLY A 14 -4.64 21.17 10.21
CA GLY A 14 -3.92 22.41 10.50
C GLY A 14 -3.72 22.70 11.98
N ARG A 15 -4.57 22.14 12.86
CA ARG A 15 -4.43 22.23 14.33
C ARG A 15 -3.28 21.38 14.89
N GLY A 16 -2.72 20.46 14.11
CA GLY A 16 -1.62 19.60 14.53
C GLY A 16 -2.04 18.43 15.44
N GLY A 17 -1.05 17.72 15.99
CA GLY A 17 -1.29 16.52 16.80
C GLY A 17 -1.86 15.33 16.01
N VAL A 18 -1.66 15.30 14.69
CA VAL A 18 -2.25 14.30 13.80
C VAL A 18 -1.29 13.14 13.58
N CYS A 19 -1.80 11.93 13.77
CA CYS A 19 -1.17 10.68 13.34
C CYS A 19 -1.90 10.14 12.11
N VAL A 20 -1.15 9.76 11.07
CA VAL A 20 -1.70 9.17 9.84
C VAL A 20 -1.42 7.67 9.83
N LEU A 21 -2.49 6.88 9.77
CA LEU A 21 -2.42 5.45 9.51
C LEU A 21 -2.85 5.19 8.07
N SER A 22 -1.93 4.70 7.24
CA SER A 22 -2.21 4.32 5.85
C SER A 22 -2.32 2.82 5.67
N GLY A 23 -3.18 2.38 4.77
CA GLY A 23 -3.23 1.00 4.27
C GLY A 23 -2.74 0.88 2.82
N ALA A 24 -2.74 -0.35 2.29
CA ALA A 24 -2.32 -0.65 0.90
C ALA A 24 -3.13 0.12 -0.17
N GLY A 25 -4.35 0.56 0.17
CA GLY A 25 -5.16 1.41 -0.70
C GLY A 25 -4.49 2.74 -1.09
N LEU A 26 -3.54 3.22 -0.29
CA LEU A 26 -2.76 4.42 -0.64
C LEU A 26 -1.81 4.18 -1.84
N SER A 27 -1.55 2.93 -2.23
CA SER A 27 -0.58 2.61 -3.29
C SER A 27 -1.22 2.09 -4.58
N THR A 28 -2.55 2.00 -4.64
CA THR A 28 -3.28 1.48 -5.83
C THR A 28 -3.03 2.32 -7.06
N ASP A 29 -3.00 3.64 -6.92
CA ASP A 29 -2.79 4.59 -8.00
C ASP A 29 -1.31 4.61 -8.48
N SER A 30 -0.39 4.08 -7.66
CA SER A 30 1.00 3.79 -8.05
C SER A 30 1.15 2.41 -8.70
N GLY A 31 0.03 1.72 -8.96
CA GLY A 31 0.01 0.41 -9.58
C GLY A 31 0.35 -0.73 -8.63
N ILE A 32 0.35 -0.56 -7.30
CA ILE A 32 0.51 -1.66 -6.35
C ILE A 32 -0.89 -2.07 -5.87
N PRO A 33 -1.34 -3.32 -6.11
CA PRO A 33 -2.69 -3.73 -5.73
C PRO A 33 -2.87 -3.71 -4.22
N ASP A 34 -4.05 -3.32 -3.76
CA ASP A 34 -4.43 -3.52 -2.36
C ASP A 34 -4.74 -5.00 -2.08
N TYR A 35 -5.24 -5.30 -0.88
CA TYR A 35 -5.61 -6.67 -0.53
C TYR A 35 -7.05 -7.03 -0.89
N ARG A 36 -8.01 -6.12 -0.65
CA ARG A 36 -9.45 -6.44 -0.57
C ARG A 36 -10.32 -5.68 -1.58
N GLY A 37 -9.76 -4.73 -2.33
CA GLY A 37 -10.47 -3.93 -3.29
C GLY A 37 -10.86 -4.71 -4.55
N PRO A 38 -11.51 -4.05 -5.52
CA PRO A 38 -11.99 -4.68 -6.74
C PRO A 38 -10.88 -5.39 -7.55
N SER A 39 -9.66 -4.85 -7.51
CA SER A 39 -8.45 -5.41 -8.13
C SER A 39 -7.48 -6.05 -7.12
N GLY A 40 -7.95 -6.32 -5.90
CA GLY A 40 -7.11 -6.71 -4.76
C GLY A 40 -6.42 -8.06 -4.91
N ALA A 41 -5.22 -8.17 -4.35
CA ALA A 41 -4.36 -9.34 -4.46
C ALA A 41 -4.98 -10.63 -3.91
N LEU A 42 -5.84 -10.54 -2.88
CA LEU A 42 -6.51 -11.72 -2.31
C LEU A 42 -7.52 -12.36 -3.25
N ARG A 43 -8.04 -11.62 -4.24
CA ARG A 43 -8.89 -12.18 -5.29
C ARG A 43 -8.09 -12.98 -6.31
N ALA A 44 -6.83 -12.60 -6.54
CA ALA A 44 -5.97 -13.27 -7.50
C ALA A 44 -5.29 -14.52 -6.90
N ARG A 45 -4.85 -14.45 -5.65
CA ARG A 45 -4.15 -15.57 -5.00
C ARG A 45 -4.10 -15.42 -3.48
N LEU A 46 -4.34 -16.52 -2.77
CA LEU A 46 -4.14 -16.59 -1.32
C LEU A 46 -2.64 -16.52 -0.95
N PRO A 47 -2.26 -15.72 0.05
CA PRO A 47 -0.90 -15.68 0.54
C PRO A 47 -0.48 -17.02 1.17
N MET A 48 0.81 -17.31 1.12
CA MET A 48 1.39 -18.40 1.91
C MET A 48 1.25 -18.06 3.41
N THR A 49 0.76 -19.01 4.18
CA THR A 49 0.65 -18.90 5.64
C THR A 49 2.01 -19.03 6.30
N ILE A 50 2.11 -18.55 7.54
CA ILE A 50 3.34 -18.70 8.34
C ILE A 50 3.66 -20.19 8.62
N ALA A 51 2.64 -21.04 8.76
CA ALA A 51 2.83 -22.48 8.96
C ALA A 51 3.48 -23.12 7.73
N GLU A 52 2.96 -22.85 6.54
CA GLU A 52 3.55 -23.33 5.27
C GLU A 52 4.97 -22.80 5.07
N PHE A 53 5.22 -21.52 5.38
CA PHE A 53 6.56 -20.94 5.27
C PHE A 53 7.58 -21.63 6.18
N ARG A 54 7.16 -22.04 7.38
CA ARG A 54 8.03 -22.73 8.35
C ARG A 54 8.21 -24.21 8.04
N ALA A 55 7.28 -24.82 7.29
CA ALA A 55 7.23 -26.26 7.06
C ALA A 55 8.49 -26.84 6.38
N SER A 56 9.12 -26.13 5.45
CA SER A 56 10.31 -26.66 4.76
C SER A 56 11.22 -25.59 4.12
N PRO A 57 12.49 -25.92 3.82
CA PRO A 57 13.37 -25.07 3.01
C PRO A 57 12.80 -24.72 1.63
N GLU A 58 12.16 -25.67 0.96
CA GLU A 58 11.57 -25.49 -0.38
C GLU A 58 10.42 -24.48 -0.34
N ALA A 59 9.61 -24.49 0.73
CA ALA A 59 8.56 -23.49 0.93
C ALA A 59 9.14 -22.08 1.04
N ARG A 60 10.26 -21.92 1.76
CA ARG A 60 10.98 -20.63 1.87
C ARG A 60 11.59 -20.20 0.55
N GLN A 61 12.21 -21.11 -0.20
CA GLN A 61 12.73 -20.83 -1.54
C GLN A 61 11.61 -20.37 -2.47
N ARG A 62 10.45 -21.04 -2.45
CA ARG A 62 9.28 -20.66 -3.25
C ARG A 62 8.73 -19.28 -2.85
N TYR A 63 8.72 -18.96 -1.55
CA TYR A 63 8.32 -17.65 -1.05
C TYR A 63 9.26 -16.56 -1.56
N TRP A 64 10.57 -16.72 -1.33
CA TRP A 64 11.58 -15.72 -1.70
C TRP A 64 11.74 -15.58 -3.21
N GLY A 65 11.63 -16.67 -3.97
CA GLY A 65 11.65 -16.63 -5.43
C GLY A 65 10.51 -15.77 -6.00
N ARG A 66 9.29 -15.88 -5.46
CA ARG A 66 8.17 -15.01 -5.86
C ARG A 66 8.38 -13.56 -5.42
N ALA A 67 8.84 -13.33 -4.20
CA ALA A 67 9.11 -11.99 -3.69
C ALA A 67 10.14 -11.26 -4.55
N HIS A 68 11.20 -11.96 -4.98
CA HIS A 68 12.24 -11.42 -5.86
C HIS A 68 11.66 -10.97 -7.22
N ILE A 69 10.79 -11.77 -7.84
CA ILE A 69 10.11 -11.39 -9.08
C ILE A 69 9.19 -10.18 -8.86
N GLY A 70 8.42 -10.18 -7.77
CA GLY A 70 7.49 -9.10 -7.42
C GLY A 70 8.18 -7.77 -7.09
N TRP A 71 9.43 -7.81 -6.61
CA TRP A 71 10.20 -6.63 -6.19
C TRP A 71 10.34 -5.58 -7.30
N ARG A 72 10.43 -6.01 -8.56
CA ARG A 72 10.53 -5.10 -9.72
C ARG A 72 9.36 -4.12 -9.79
N ARG A 73 8.15 -4.56 -9.44
CA ARG A 73 6.94 -3.73 -9.45
C ARG A 73 6.96 -2.70 -8.32
N ILE A 74 7.51 -3.06 -7.16
CA ILE A 74 7.63 -2.16 -6.01
C ILE A 74 8.63 -1.04 -6.31
N VAL A 75 9.81 -1.38 -6.84
CA VAL A 75 10.85 -0.38 -7.16
C VAL A 75 10.42 0.53 -8.31
N ALA A 76 9.63 0.03 -9.26
CA ALA A 76 9.11 0.83 -10.37
C ALA A 76 7.95 1.76 -9.97
N ALA A 77 7.34 1.57 -8.79
CA ALA A 77 6.22 2.39 -8.36
C ALA A 77 6.68 3.83 -8.11
N ARG A 78 6.03 4.78 -8.78
CA ARG A 78 6.29 6.22 -8.55
C ARG A 78 5.50 6.71 -7.34
N LEU A 79 6.06 7.72 -6.67
CA LEU A 79 5.33 8.49 -5.67
C LEU A 79 4.04 9.04 -6.29
N LEU A 80 2.94 8.99 -5.52
CA LEU A 80 1.69 9.59 -5.93
C LEU A 80 1.87 11.08 -6.19
N ALA A 81 1.26 11.60 -7.26
CA ALA A 81 1.35 13.01 -7.63
C ALA A 81 0.90 13.98 -6.51
N SER A 82 0.10 13.52 -5.55
CA SER A 82 -0.31 14.28 -4.35
C SER A 82 0.82 14.45 -3.33
N SER A 83 1.79 13.53 -3.26
CA SER A 83 2.91 13.55 -2.31
C SER A 83 4.08 14.45 -2.75
N ALA A 84 4.13 14.85 -4.03
CA ALA A 84 5.19 15.69 -4.57
C ALA A 84 4.95 17.22 -4.38
N ARG A 85 3.75 17.63 -3.97
CA ARG A 85 3.34 19.04 -3.91
C ARG A 85 3.39 19.69 -2.51
N SER A 86 3.85 18.98 -1.48
CA SER A 86 3.77 19.45 -0.08
C SER A 86 5.10 19.97 0.50
N ARG A 87 6.04 20.45 -0.31
CA ARG A 87 7.21 21.18 0.23
C ARG A 87 6.79 22.62 0.54
N PRO A 88 6.71 23.05 1.81
CA PRO A 88 6.54 24.47 2.12
C PRO A 88 7.79 25.26 1.69
N PRO A 89 7.68 26.58 1.48
CA PRO A 89 8.85 27.44 1.22
C PRO A 89 9.90 27.34 2.34
#